data_AF-A0A8T4X5U4-F1
#
_entry.id   AF-A0A8T4X5U4-F1
#
_cell.length_a   1.000
_cell.length_b   1.000
_cell.length_c   1.000
_cell.angle_alpha   90.00
_cell.angle_beta   90.00
_cell.angle_gamma   90.00
#
_symmetry.space_group_name_H-M   'P 1'
#
loop_
_entity.id
_entity.type
_entity.pdbx_description
1 polymer ?
#
loop_
_entity_poly.entity_id
_entity_poly.type
_entity_poly.pdbx_seq_one_letter_code
_entity_poly.pdbx_strand_id
1 'polypeptide(L)' 'MGIKTTSDYVKFFINLDIQGRVSLLSFIHNEKMVLKQKLESKKLDKEQIINGIKILEDLIEELKKDGESKVLEKYSK' A
#
# COMPACT_ATOMS: atom_id res chain seq x y z
N MET A 1 10.31 -6.31 10.18
CA MET A 1 9.60 -6.71 8.94
C MET A 1 9.02 -5.44 8.34
N GLY A 2 9.75 -4.81 7.44
CA GLY A 2 9.36 -3.54 6.83
C GLY A 2 8.97 -3.80 5.39
N ILE A 3 7.75 -3.44 5.02
CA ILE A 3 7.29 -3.42 3.64
C ILE A 3 8.14 -2.37 2.92
N LYS A 4 9.06 -2.80 2.05
CA LYS A 4 10.05 -1.90 1.43
C LYS A 4 9.68 -1.53 0.00
N THR A 5 8.77 -2.27 -0.62
CA THR A 5 8.45 -2.12 -2.04
C THR A 5 6.94 -2.15 -2.30
N THR A 6 6.53 -1.64 -3.45
CA THR A 6 5.15 -1.72 -3.95
C THR A 6 4.65 -3.16 -4.04
N SER A 7 5.53 -4.09 -4.46
CA SER A 7 5.18 -5.51 -4.56
C SER A 7 4.87 -6.11 -3.21
N ASP A 8 5.63 -5.75 -2.16
CA ASP A 8 5.35 -6.23 -0.80
C ASP A 8 3.96 -5.79 -0.31
N TYR A 9 3.54 -4.55 -0.61
CA TYR A 9 2.21 -4.05 -0.25
C TYR A 9 1.10 -4.80 -0.99
N VAL A 10 1.25 -5.00 -2.29
CA VAL A 10 0.23 -5.70 -3.08
C VAL A 10 0.18 -7.18 -2.71
N LYS A 11 1.31 -7.83 -2.46
CA LYS A 11 1.37 -9.22 -1.97
C LYS A 11 0.75 -9.35 -0.58
N PHE A 12 0.99 -8.39 0.31
CA PHE A 12 0.34 -8.36 1.62
C PHE A 12 -1.18 -8.25 1.48
N PHE A 13 -1.68 -7.33 0.64
CA PHE A 13 -3.11 -7.22 0.34
C PHE A 13 -3.70 -8.52 -0.23
N ILE A 14 -3.00 -9.15 -1.18
CA ILE A 14 -3.42 -10.42 -1.79
C ILE A 14 -3.54 -11.52 -0.73
N ASN A 15 -2.54 -11.62 0.15
CA ASN A 15 -2.47 -12.63 1.21
C ASN A 15 -3.52 -12.45 2.33
N LEU A 16 -4.11 -11.27 2.46
CA LEU A 16 -5.16 -11.03 3.47
C LEU A 16 -6.50 -11.70 3.12
N ASP A 17 -6.67 -12.23 1.90
CA ASP A 17 -7.89 -12.91 1.44
C ASP A 17 -9.17 -12.06 1.64
N ILE A 18 -9.02 -10.73 1.60
CA ILE A 18 -10.12 -9.76 1.68
C ILE A 18 -10.57 -9.24 0.30
N GLN A 19 -10.00 -9.82 -0.75
CA GLN A 19 -10.30 -9.49 -2.14
C GLN A 19 -11.81 -9.71 -2.39
N GLY A 20 -12.48 -8.70 -2.96
CA GLY A 20 -13.93 -8.73 -3.19
C GLY A 20 -14.79 -8.14 -2.06
N ARG A 21 -14.23 -7.94 -0.85
CA ARG A 21 -14.88 -7.15 0.22
C ARG A 21 -14.31 -5.75 0.35
N VAL A 22 -13.02 -5.59 0.06
CA VAL A 22 -12.29 -4.32 0.12
C VAL A 22 -11.51 -4.17 -1.17
N SER A 23 -11.61 -2.99 -1.81
CA SER A 23 -10.79 -2.65 -2.98
C SER A 23 -9.35 -2.36 -2.55
N LEU A 24 -8.39 -2.61 -3.44
CA LEU A 24 -6.99 -2.29 -3.20
C LEU A 24 -6.82 -0.79 -2.92
N LEU A 25 -7.59 0.06 -3.61
CA LEU A 25 -7.61 1.50 -3.34
C LEU A 25 -8.02 1.82 -1.89
N SER A 26 -9.08 1.20 -1.38
CA SER A 26 -9.53 1.43 0.00
C SER A 26 -8.50 0.95 1.03
N PHE A 27 -7.88 -0.21 0.77
CA PHE A 27 -6.79 -0.71 1.58
C PHE A 27 -5.61 0.27 1.64
N ILE A 28 -5.16 0.78 0.48
CA ILE A 28 -4.05 1.73 0.40
C ILE A 28 -4.37 3.03 1.15
N HIS A 29 -5.60 3.54 1.02
CA HIS A 29 -6.03 4.72 1.77
C HIS A 29 -5.96 4.52 3.27
N ASN A 30 -6.45 3.37 3.77
CA ASN A 30 -6.39 3.03 5.18
C ASN A 30 -4.94 2.93 5.67
N GLU A 31 -4.08 2.23 4.93
CA GLU A 31 -2.68 2.06 5.30
C GLU A 31 -1.92 3.39 5.30
N LYS A 32 -2.19 4.29 4.34
CA LYS A 32 -1.65 5.64 4.31
C LYS A 32 -2.04 6.44 5.56
N MET A 33 -3.29 6.31 6.03
CA MET A 33 -3.72 6.95 7.28
C MET A 33 -3.00 6.38 8.51
N VAL A 34 -2.78 5.06 8.57
CA VAL A 34 -2.03 4.41 9.65
C VAL A 34 -0.58 4.88 9.66
N LEU A 35 0.07 4.97 8.50
CA LEU A 35 1.44 5.49 8.38
C LEU A 35 1.55 6.95 8.81
N LYS A 36 0.60 7.81 8.44
CA LYS A 36 0.56 9.21 8.89
C LYS A 36 0.46 9.32 10.41
N GLN A 37 -0.45 8.55 11.03
CA GLN A 37 -0.58 8.53 12.50
C GLN A 37 0.72 8.05 13.18
N LYS A 38 1.38 7.04 12.60
CA LYS A 38 2.69 6.56 13.10
C LYS A 38 3.79 7.62 12.97
N LEU A 39 3.76 8.44 11.91
CA LEU A 39 4.70 9.56 11.72
C LEU A 39 4.54 10.62 12.82
N GLU A 40 3.29 10.93 13.18
CA GLU A 40 2.96 11.89 14.24
C GLU A 40 3.35 11.36 15.63
N SER A 41 3.21 10.06 15.87
CA SER A 41 3.50 9.42 17.16
C SER A 41 4.99 9.33 17.52
N LYS A 42 5.94 9.80 16.68
CA LYS A 42 7.42 9.84 16.88
C LYS A 42 8.11 8.52 17.30
N LYS A 43 7.43 7.37 17.25
CA LYS A 43 7.94 6.07 17.73
C LYS A 43 8.72 5.25 16.68
N LEU A 44 8.75 5.69 15.42
CA LEU A 44 9.37 4.95 14.31
C LEU A 44 10.29 5.82 13.45
N ASP A 45 11.18 5.12 12.76
CA ASP A 45 12.09 5.64 11.74
C ASP A 45 11.31 6.42 10.66
N LYS A 46 11.37 7.76 10.75
CA LYS A 46 10.54 8.66 9.95
C LYS A 46 10.77 8.49 8.44
N GLU A 47 12.01 8.20 8.05
CA GLU A 47 12.38 7.98 6.65
C GLU A 47 11.67 6.75 6.08
N GLN A 48 11.62 5.64 6.83
CA GLN A 48 10.90 4.44 6.40
C GLN A 48 9.39 4.70 6.24
N ILE A 49 8.79 5.47 7.14
CA ILE A 49 7.37 5.83 7.04
C ILE A 49 7.10 6.71 5.82
N ILE A 50 7.93 7.74 5.59
CA ILE A 50 7.80 8.63 4.43
C ILE A 50 7.96 7.84 3.13
N ASN A 51 8.94 6.94 3.06
CA ASN A 51 9.13 6.09 1.89
C ASN A 51 7.93 5.16 1.66
N GLY A 52 7.36 4.59 2.74
CA GLY A 52 6.13 3.80 2.67
C GLY A 52 4.95 4.61 2.12
N ILE A 53 4.75 5.84 2.59
CA ILE A 53 3.69 6.72 2.08
C ILE A 53 3.89 7.01 0.58
N LYS A 54 5.12 7.27 0.15
CA LYS A 54 5.44 7.53 -1.26
C LYS A 54 5.10 6.33 -2.15
N ILE A 55 5.47 5.12 -1.74
CA ILE A 55 5.12 3.87 -2.43
C ILE A 55 3.60 3.73 -2.58
N LEU A 56 2.85 4.05 -1.53
CA LEU A 56 1.38 4.01 -1.57
C LEU A 56 0.80 5.06 -2.53
N GLU A 57 1.42 6.24 -2.64
CA GLU A 57 1.01 7.26 -3.61
C GLU A 57 1.28 6.83 -5.05
N ASP A 58 2.45 6.28 -5.33
CA ASP A 58 2.79 5.73 -6.66
C ASP A 58 1.80 4.62 -7.05
N LEU A 59 1.41 3.76 -6.10
CA LEU A 59 0.43 2.70 -6.32
C LEU A 59 -0.98 3.25 -6.60
N ILE A 60 -1.39 4.36 -5.96
CA ILE A 60 -2.65 5.04 -6.28
C ILE A 60 -2.62 5.60 -7.70
N GLU A 61 -1.50 6.18 -8.14
CA GLU A 61 -1.37 6.69 -9.50
C GLU A 61 -1.43 5.55 -10.53
N GLU A 62 -0.76 4.43 -10.26
CA GLU A 62 -0.83 3.24 -11.11
C GLU A 62 -2.26 2.68 -11.16
N LEU A 63 -2.96 2.62 -10.02
CA LEU A 63 -4.37 2.22 -9.95
C LEU A 63 -5.28 3.12 -10.79
N LYS A 64 -5.06 4.43 -10.76
CA LYS A 64 -5.84 5.38 -11.57
C LYS A 64 -5.58 5.23 -13.06
N LYS A 65 -4.35 4.86 -13.44
CA LYS A 65 -3.93 4.75 -14.84
C LYS A 65 -4.29 3.41 -15.48
N ASP A 66 -4.01 2.31 -14.78
CA ASP A 66 -4.12 0.95 -15.33
C ASP A 66 -5.35 0.19 -14.81
N GLY A 67 -5.94 0.64 -13.69
CA GLY A 67 -7.05 -0.01 -13.03
C GLY A 67 -6.62 -1.13 -12.08
N GLU A 68 -7.51 -1.47 -11.15
CA GLU A 68 -7.22 -2.42 -10.05
C GLU A 68 -6.82 -3.82 -10.54
N SER A 69 -7.55 -4.39 -11.49
CA SER A 69 -7.28 -5.74 -12.00
C SER A 69 -5.88 -5.86 -12.58
N LYS A 70 -5.44 -4.90 -13.41
CA LYS A 70 -4.10 -4.92 -14.02
C LYS A 70 -2.98 -4.81 -12.98
N VAL A 71 -3.17 -3.94 -11.99
CA VAL A 71 -2.21 -3.77 -10.90
C VAL A 71 -2.08 -5.06 -10.11
N LEU A 72 -3.21 -5.68 -9.73
CA LEU A 72 -3.20 -6.96 -9.03
C LEU A 72 -2.51 -8.06 -9.86
N GLU A 73 -2.84 -8.19 -11.15
CA GLU A 73 -2.19 -9.16 -12.04
C GLU A 73 -0.67 -8.95 -12.17
N LYS A 74 -0.23 -7.68 -12.24
CA LYS A 74 1.18 -7.31 -12.37
C LYS A 74 2.02 -7.73 -11.16
N TYR A 75 1.49 -7.59 -9.95
CA TYR A 75 2.21 -7.87 -8.70
C TYR A 75 1.87 -9.23 -8.08
N SER A 76 0.86 -9.93 -8.59
CA SER A 76 0.51 -11.31 -8.19
C SER A 76 1.46 -12.37 -8.76
N LYS A 77 2.44 -12.00 -9.58
CA LYS A 77 3.49 -12.89 -10.10
C LYS A 77 4.71 -13.03 -9.18
#